data_AF-A0A924IX10-F1
#
_entry.id   AF-A0A924IX10-F1
#
_cell.length_a   1.000
_cell.length_b   1.000
_cell.length_c   1.000
_cell.angle_alpha   90.00
_cell.angle_beta   90.00
_cell.angle_gamma   90.00
#
_symmetry.space_group_name_H-M   'P 1'
#
loop_
_entity.id
_entity.type
_entity.pdbx_description
1 polymer ?
#
loop_
_entity_poly.entity_id
_entity_poly.type
_entity_poly.pdbx_seq_one_letter_code
_entity_poly.pdbx_strand_id
1 'polypeptide(L)' 'MKKLSVILISGLLICSASCKKKESGVCYCTYLTGDSKDYNLSKLPGEQQQDSCNVLNRYASAFAGGCKLD' A
#
# COMPACT_ATOMS: atom_id res chain seq x y z
N MET A 1 45.70 -24.03 -18.93
CA MET A 1 44.80 -23.68 -20.04
C MET A 1 43.46 -24.34 -19.82
N LYS A 2 42.36 -23.57 -19.96
CA LYS A 2 40.98 -24.02 -20.25
C LYS A 2 40.27 -24.78 -19.11
N LYS A 3 39.03 -24.49 -18.71
CA LYS A 3 38.00 -23.54 -19.16
C LYS A 3 37.02 -23.35 -17.98
N LEU A 4 36.55 -22.12 -17.84
CA LEU A 4 35.32 -21.75 -17.14
C LEU A 4 34.17 -22.69 -17.50
N SER A 5 33.37 -23.08 -16.52
CA SER A 5 31.95 -23.37 -16.71
C SER A 5 31.21 -23.00 -15.42
N VAL A 6 30.80 -21.73 -15.37
CA VAL A 6 29.92 -21.19 -14.33
C VAL A 6 28.50 -21.62 -14.69
N ILE A 7 27.94 -22.52 -13.89
CA ILE A 7 26.56 -22.99 -14.00
C ILE A 7 25.66 -21.84 -13.49
N LEU A 8 24.95 -21.18 -14.41
CA LEU A 8 23.92 -20.20 -14.11
C LEU A 8 22.71 -20.91 -13.47
N ILE A 9 22.71 -21.01 -12.15
CA ILE A 9 21.52 -21.36 -11.37
C ILE A 9 20.70 -20.08 -11.28
N SER A 10 19.79 -19.90 -12.25
CA SER A 10 18.79 -18.83 -12.24
C SER A 10 17.82 -19.06 -11.08
N GLY A 11 18.19 -18.54 -9.91
CA GLY A 11 17.38 -18.53 -8.70
C GLY A 11 16.13 -17.69 -8.93
N LEU A 12 15.01 -18.37 -9.15
CA LEU A 12 13.68 -17.77 -9.12
C LEU A 12 13.37 -17.44 -7.65
N LEU A 13 13.75 -16.23 -7.23
CA LEU A 13 13.39 -15.65 -5.93
C LEU A 13 11.88 -15.48 -5.86
N ILE A 14 11.20 -16.43 -5.22
CA ILE A 14 9.81 -16.32 -4.81
C ILE A 14 9.78 -15.30 -3.66
N CYS A 15 9.61 -14.02 -4.01
CA CYS A 15 9.29 -12.98 -3.05
C CYS A 15 7.86 -13.18 -2.54
N SER A 16 7.68 -14.06 -1.55
CA SER A 16 6.49 -14.06 -0.70
C SER A 16 6.55 -12.84 0.22
N ALA A 17 6.35 -11.65 -0.35
CA ALA A 17 6.01 -10.47 0.42
C ALA A 17 4.64 -10.75 1.06
N SER A 18 4.67 -11.22 2.30
CA SER A 18 3.49 -11.27 3.16
C SER A 18 3.11 -9.82 3.45
N CYS A 19 2.39 -9.20 2.51
CA CYS A 19 1.74 -7.92 2.71
C CYS A 19 0.67 -8.13 3.77
N LYS A 20 1.05 -8.03 5.05
CA LYS A 20 0.08 -7.97 6.13
C LYS A 20 -0.73 -6.69 5.92
N LYS A 21 -2.05 -6.84 5.83
CA LYS A 21 -2.98 -5.71 5.74
C LYS A 21 -2.79 -4.89 7.02
N LYS A 22 -2.36 -3.63 6.89
CA LYS A 22 -2.28 -2.73 8.04
C LYS A 22 -3.71 -2.42 8.49
N GLU A 23 -4.01 -2.73 9.75
CA GLU A 23 -5.34 -2.59 10.35
C GLU A 23 -5.51 -1.26 11.10
N SER A 24 -4.43 -0.47 11.20
CA SER A 24 -4.41 0.83 11.86
C SER A 24 -3.28 1.72 11.31
N GLY A 25 -3.56 3.00 11.10
CA GLY A 25 -2.57 4.06 10.91
C GLY A 25 -3.16 5.36 10.31
N VAL A 26 -2.41 6.00 9.42
CA VAL A 26 -2.78 7.24 8.73
C VAL A 26 -3.43 6.87 7.39
N CYS A 27 -4.58 7.46 7.08
CA CYS A 27 -5.22 7.28 5.77
C CYS A 27 -4.69 8.33 4.80
N TYR A 28 -3.98 7.88 3.77
CA TYR A 28 -3.41 8.71 2.72
C TYR A 28 -4.33 8.71 1.51
N CYS A 29 -4.74 9.89 1.05
CA CYS A 29 -5.63 10.08 -0.09
C CYS A 29 -4.93 10.87 -1.19
N THR A 30 -4.93 10.36 -2.42
CA THR A 30 -4.42 11.03 -3.61
C THR A 30 -5.56 11.31 -4.58
N TYR A 31 -5.65 12.52 -5.12
CA TYR A 31 -6.65 12.94 -6.09
C TYR A 31 -6.03 13.11 -7.49
N LEU A 32 -6.79 12.98 -8.59
CA LEU A 32 -6.25 13.18 -9.96
C LEU A 32 -5.69 14.58 -10.20
N THR A 33 -6.09 15.56 -9.40
CA THR A 33 -5.54 16.92 -9.45
C THR A 33 -4.08 16.98 -8.97
N GLY A 34 -3.53 15.87 -8.48
CA GLY A 34 -2.17 15.77 -7.94
C GLY A 34 -2.08 16.08 -6.45
N ASP A 35 -3.17 16.57 -5.85
CA ASP A 35 -3.23 16.86 -4.42
C ASP A 35 -3.21 15.57 -3.61
N SER A 36 -2.38 15.54 -2.57
CA SER A 36 -2.38 14.48 -1.55
C SER A 36 -2.85 15.05 -0.22
N LYS A 37 -3.73 14.32 0.47
CA LYS A 37 -4.23 14.66 1.80
C LYS A 37 -4.05 13.49 2.76
N ASP A 38 -3.58 13.83 3.95
CA ASP A 38 -3.28 12.85 4.99
C ASP A 38 -4.29 13.02 6.13
N TYR A 39 -4.93 11.93 6.51
CA TYR A 39 -5.91 11.90 7.60
C TYR A 39 -5.39 10.98 8.70
N ASN A 40 -5.01 11.58 9.83
CA ASN A 40 -4.52 10.82 10.96
C ASN A 40 -5.69 10.13 11.69
N LEU A 41 -5.77 8.81 11.57
CA LEU A 41 -6.80 7.99 12.21
C LEU A 41 -6.27 7.23 13.44
N SER A 42 -5.01 7.44 13.84
CA SER A 42 -4.37 6.65 14.91
C SER A 42 -5.05 6.75 16.28
N LYS A 43 -5.93 7.75 16.47
CA LYS A 43 -6.73 7.93 17.67
C LYS A 43 -7.97 7.03 17.74
N LEU A 44 -8.35 6.39 16.63
CA LEU A 44 -9.52 5.52 16.55
C LEU A 44 -9.12 4.06 16.79
N PRO A 45 -10.04 3.19 17.24
CA PRO A 45 -9.84 1.73 17.19
C PRO A 45 -9.65 1.22 15.75
N GLY A 46 -8.88 0.15 15.54
CA GLY A 46 -8.47 -0.32 14.20
C GLY A 46 -9.63 -0.55 13.21
N GLU A 47 -10.75 -1.11 13.65
CA GLU A 47 -11.96 -1.25 12.80
C GLU A 47 -12.49 0.11 12.32
N GLN A 48 -12.58 1.09 13.23
CA GLN A 48 -13.03 2.45 12.91
C GLN A 48 -12.06 3.19 11.99
N GLN A 49 -10.76 2.86 12.04
CA GLN A 49 -9.76 3.40 11.12
C GLN A 49 -9.99 2.90 9.69
N GLN A 50 -10.25 1.60 9.53
CA GLN A 50 -10.55 1.00 8.23
C GLN A 50 -11.87 1.56 7.67
N ASP A 51 -12.91 1.67 8.49
CA ASP A 51 -14.20 2.22 8.07
C ASP A 51 -14.08 3.69 7.66
N SER A 52 -13.39 4.49 8.47
CA SER A 52 -13.16 5.91 8.17
C SER A 52 -12.35 6.07 6.87
N CYS A 53 -11.31 5.27 6.65
CA CYS A 53 -10.51 5.34 5.44
C CYS A 53 -11.29 4.86 4.19
N ASN A 54 -12.18 3.87 4.34
CA ASN A 54 -13.08 3.45 3.25
C ASN A 54 -14.08 4.57 2.88
N VAL A 55 -14.59 5.30 3.86
CA VAL A 55 -15.46 6.46 3.61
C VAL A 55 -14.69 7.55 2.86
N LEU A 56 -13.47 7.88 3.32
CA LEU A 56 -12.60 8.83 2.62
C LEU A 56 -12.28 8.37 1.18
N ASN A 57 -12.05 7.08 0.98
CA ASN A 57 -11.80 6.50 -0.33
C ASN A 57 -13.00 6.65 -1.29
N ARG A 58 -14.24 6.56 -0.79
CA ARG A 58 -15.43 6.80 -1.62
C ARG A 58 -15.49 8.25 -2.13
N TYR A 59 -15.10 9.21 -1.29
CA TYR A 59 -15.01 10.60 -1.71
C TYR A 59 -13.86 10.80 -2.71
N ALA A 60 -12.68 10.23 -2.46
CA ALA A 60 -11.56 10.30 -3.39
C ALA A 60 -11.89 9.69 -4.76
N SER A 61 -12.62 8.58 -4.78
CA SER A 61 -13.08 7.93 -6.02
C SER A 61 -13.95 8.84 -6.88
N ALA A 62 -14.75 9.73 -6.27
CA ALA A 62 -15.56 10.70 -6.99
C ALA A 62 -14.71 11.75 -7.75
N PHE A 63 -13.47 11.96 -7.32
CA PHE A 63 -12.48 12.82 -7.98
C PHE A 63 -11.40 11.99 -8.72
N ALA A 64 -11.73 10.73 -9.04
CA ALA A 64 -10.86 9.73 -9.64
C ALA A 64 -9.51 9.51 -8.91
N GLY A 65 -9.51 9.81 -7.62
CA GLY A 65 -8.43 9.51 -6.68
C GLY A 65 -8.62 8.18 -5.95
N GLY A 66 -7.74 7.92 -4.99
CA GLY A 66 -7.82 6.76 -4.10
C GLY A 66 -7.21 7.05 -2.74
N CYS A 67 -7.73 6.38 -1.71
CA CYS A 67 -7.19 6.42 -0.36
C CYS A 67 -6.71 5.03 0.10
N LYS A 68 -5.67 5.01 0.93
CA LYS A 68 -5.13 3.79 1.54
C LYS A 68 -4.75 4.05 2.99
N LEU A 69 -5.10 3.10 3.86
CA LEU A 69 -4.64 3.09 5.25
C LEU A 69 -3.20 2.55 5.29
N ASP A 70 -2.27 3.35 5.80
CA ASP A 70 -0.86 3.01 5.99
C ASP A 70 -0.46 3.19 7.46
#